data_AF-A0A2E3PPH3-F1
#
_entry.id   AF-A0A2E3PPH3-F1
#
_cell.length_a   1.000
_cell.length_b   1.000
_cell.length_c   1.000
_cell.angle_alpha   90.00
_cell.angle_beta   90.00
_cell.angle_gamma   90.00
#
_symmetry.space_group_name_H-M   'P 1'
#
loop_
_entity.id
_entity.type
_entity.pdbx_description
1 polymer ?
#
loop_
_entity_poly.entity_id
_entity_poly.type
_entity_poly.pdbx_seq_one_letter_code
_entity_poly.pdbx_strand_id
1 'polypeptide(L)'
;MEELARLRGSIDNIDAALIHMLAERFKCTQKVGVLKATHNLPPADPAREDRQIARLRSLARDANLDPDFAETFLNFIVKEVIRHHEAIRG
;
A
#
# COMPACT_ATOMS: atom_id res chain seq x y z
N MET A 1 22.90 18.51 17.83
CA MET A 1 22.99 18.80 16.38
C MET A 1 23.59 17.66 15.56
N GLU A 2 24.47 16.81 16.11
CA GLU A 2 24.96 15.59 15.43
C GLU A 2 23.99 14.39 15.54
N GLU A 3 23.44 14.16 16.74
CA GLU A 3 22.46 13.09 16.96
C GLU A 3 21.21 13.21 16.06
N LEU A 4 20.74 14.44 15.84
CA LEU A 4 19.65 14.71 14.91
C LEU A 4 20.01 14.30 13.47
N ALA A 5 21.24 14.55 13.03
CA ALA A 5 21.70 14.16 11.69
C ALA A 5 21.76 12.63 11.55
N ARG A 6 22.25 11.93 12.57
CA ARG A 6 22.28 10.45 12.61
C ARG A 6 20.86 9.85 12.54
N LEU A 7 19.92 10.42 13.30
CA LEU A 7 18.52 9.98 13.27
C LEU A 7 17.89 10.22 11.89
N ARG A 8 18.15 11.38 11.27
CA ARG A 8 17.68 11.68 9.90
C ARG A 8 18.24 10.72 8.86
N GLY A 9 19.53 10.40 8.91
CA GLY A 9 20.09 9.38 8.01
C GLY A 9 19.46 7.99 8.20
N SER A 10 18.99 7.67 9.41
CA SER A 10 18.23 6.43 9.65
C SER A 10 16.84 6.50 9.03
N ILE A 11 16.18 7.65 9.11
CA ILE A 11 14.88 7.91 8.44
C ILE A 11 15.03 7.79 6.93
N ASP A 12 16.04 8.41 6.33
CA ASP A 12 16.28 8.37 4.88
C ASP A 12 16.44 6.91 4.37
N ASN A 13 17.12 6.06 5.15
CA ASN A 13 17.26 4.64 4.83
C ASN A 13 15.93 3.87 4.91
N ILE A 14 15.09 4.19 5.90
CA ILE A 14 13.75 3.61 6.04
C ILE A 14 12.88 4.04 4.87
N ASP A 15 12.91 5.32 4.50
CA ASP A 15 12.14 5.86 3.38
C ASP A 15 12.53 5.21 2.05
N ALA A 16 13.83 4.99 1.81
CA ALA A 16 14.30 4.26 0.65
C ALA A 16 13.73 2.82 0.62
N ALA A 17 13.76 2.12 1.76
CA ALA A 17 13.18 0.78 1.88
C ALA A 17 11.66 0.78 1.62
N LEU A 18 10.93 1.76 2.16
CA LEU A 18 9.50 1.92 1.92
C LEU A 18 9.18 2.10 0.43
N ILE A 19 9.92 2.94 -0.28
CA ILE A 19 9.74 3.16 -1.72
C ILE A 19 9.99 1.87 -2.52
N HIS A 20 11.05 1.13 -2.22
CA HIS A 20 11.32 -0.14 -2.90
C HIS A 20 10.23 -1.19 -2.64
N MET A 21 9.75 -1.30 -1.40
CA MET A 21 8.65 -2.22 -1.07
C MET A 21 7.33 -1.83 -1.73
N LEU A 22 7.03 -0.53 -1.81
CA LEU A 22 5.88 -0.05 -2.55
C LEU A 22 5.99 -0.37 -4.04
N ALA A 23 7.17 -0.18 -4.66
CA ALA A 23 7.39 -0.52 -6.06
C ALA A 23 7.10 -2.01 -6.35
N GLU A 24 7.58 -2.92 -5.50
CA GLU A 24 7.27 -4.35 -5.62
C GLU A 24 5.78 -4.65 -5.40
N ARG A 25 5.14 -4.00 -4.42
CA ARG A 25 3.71 -4.12 -4.21
C ARG A 25 2.92 -3.67 -5.46
N PHE A 26 3.32 -2.56 -6.08
CA PHE A 26 2.66 -2.04 -7.28
C PHE A 26 2.82 -2.99 -8.48
N LYS A 27 4.01 -3.58 -8.70
CA LYS A 27 4.21 -4.63 -9.72
C LYS A 27 3.24 -5.80 -9.55
N CYS A 28 3.06 -6.27 -8.31
CA CYS A 28 2.09 -7.32 -8.01
C CYS A 28 0.65 -6.87 -8.33
N THR A 29 0.26 -5.66 -7.92
CA THR A 29 -1.08 -5.16 -8.19
C THR A 29 -1.35 -4.92 -9.67
N GLN A 30 -0.35 -4.53 -10.47
CA GLN A 30 -0.49 -4.42 -11.93
C GLN A 30 -0.81 -5.78 -12.56
N LYS A 31 -0.11 -6.85 -12.15
CA LYS A 31 -0.41 -8.22 -12.60
C LYS A 31 -1.84 -8.63 -12.21
N VAL A 32 -2.27 -8.30 -10.99
CA VAL A 32 -3.66 -8.51 -10.57
C VAL A 32 -4.64 -7.74 -11.45
N GLY A 33 -4.32 -6.49 -11.82
CA GLY A 33 -5.14 -5.67 -12.71
C GLY A 33 -5.31 -6.29 -14.10
N VAL A 34 -4.21 -6.75 -14.71
CA VAL A 34 -4.23 -7.47 -16.00
C VAL A 34 -5.06 -8.75 -15.90
N LEU A 35 -4.90 -9.51 -14.81
CA LEU A 35 -5.68 -10.73 -14.59
C LEU A 35 -7.17 -10.42 -14.44
N LYS A 36 -7.52 -9.41 -13.64
CA LYS A 36 -8.91 -8.95 -13.47
C LYS A 36 -9.52 -8.53 -14.81
N ALA A 37 -8.80 -7.74 -15.60
CA ALA A 37 -9.26 -7.29 -16.92
C ALA A 37 -9.49 -8.48 -17.86
N THR A 38 -8.54 -9.43 -17.93
CA THR A 38 -8.66 -10.65 -18.75
C THR A 38 -9.90 -11.48 -18.39
N HIS A 39 -10.29 -11.50 -17.11
CA HIS A 39 -11.45 -12.25 -16.63
C HIS A 39 -12.72 -11.41 -16.45
N ASN A 40 -12.78 -10.18 -16.98
CA ASN A 40 -13.91 -9.25 -16.81
C ASN A 40 -14.32 -8.99 -15.34
N LEU A 41 -13.36 -9.05 -14.42
CA LEU A 41 -13.58 -8.74 -13.01
C LEU A 41 -13.48 -7.23 -12.74
N PRO A 42 -14.23 -6.70 -11.77
CA PRO A 42 -14.18 -5.29 -11.44
C PRO A 42 -12.81 -4.88 -10.84
N PRO A 43 -12.32 -3.66 -11.14
CA PRO A 43 -11.13 -3.07 -10.52
C PRO A 43 -11.19 -3.05 -8.98
N ALA A 44 -12.30 -2.58 -8.43
CA ALA A 44 -12.57 -2.57 -6.99
C ALA A 44 -13.07 -3.94 -6.51
N ASP A 45 -12.77 -4.28 -5.25
CA ASP A 45 -13.28 -5.48 -4.57
C ASP A 45 -13.48 -5.13 -3.09
N PRO A 46 -14.67 -4.61 -2.71
CA PRO A 46 -14.92 -4.12 -1.36
C PRO A 46 -14.65 -5.17 -0.28
N ALA A 47 -15.05 -6.42 -0.51
CA ALA A 47 -14.82 -7.51 0.44
C ALA A 47 -13.32 -7.83 0.60
N ARG A 48 -12.50 -7.65 -0.44
CA ARG A 48 -11.04 -7.76 -0.32
C ARG A 48 -10.46 -6.57 0.44
N GLU A 49 -10.95 -5.36 0.18
CA GLU A 49 -10.50 -4.11 0.80
C GLU A 49 -10.77 -4.11 2.32
N ASP A 50 -11.97 -4.48 2.76
CA ASP A 50 -12.34 -4.61 4.17
C ASP A 50 -11.39 -5.56 4.93
N ARG A 51 -11.05 -6.69 4.31
CA ARG A 51 -10.09 -7.66 4.88
C ARG A 51 -8.67 -7.10 4.94
N GLN A 52 -8.27 -6.25 3.99
CA GLN A 52 -6.96 -5.58 4.05
C GLN A 52 -6.92 -4.57 5.20
N ILE A 53 -7.97 -3.77 5.36
CA ILE A 53 -8.10 -2.78 6.43
C ILE A 53 -8.03 -3.48 7.79
N ALA A 54 -8.87 -4.50 8.03
CA ALA A 54 -8.88 -5.23 9.29
C ALA A 54 -7.51 -5.83 9.64
N ARG A 55 -6.85 -6.46 8.66
CA ARG A 55 -5.51 -7.02 8.84
C ARG A 55 -4.47 -5.94 9.13
N LEU A 56 -4.49 -4.82 8.41
CA LEU A 56 -3.51 -3.76 8.59
C LEU A 56 -3.68 -3.03 9.91
N ARG A 57 -4.93 -2.79 10.36
CA ARG A 57 -5.21 -2.26 11.70
C ARG A 57 -4.64 -3.18 12.80
N SER A 58 -4.69 -4.51 12.61
CA SER A 58 -4.05 -5.45 13.54
C SER A 58 -2.53 -5.29 13.56
N LEU A 59 -1.90 -5.31 12.39
CA LEU A 59 -0.44 -5.14 12.27
C LEU A 59 0.05 -3.80 12.85
N ALA A 60 -0.75 -2.73 12.68
CA ALA A 60 -0.45 -1.43 13.24
C ALA A 60 -0.42 -1.48 14.78
N ARG A 61 -1.43 -2.09 15.41
CA ARG A 61 -1.45 -2.29 16.87
C ARG A 61 -0.23 -3.09 17.35
N ASP A 62 0.09 -4.18 16.67
CA ASP A 62 1.22 -5.05 17.03
C ASP A 62 2.57 -4.31 16.91
N ALA A 63 2.66 -3.35 15.99
CA ALA A 63 3.84 -2.52 15.76
C ALA A 63 3.86 -1.20 16.58
N ASN A 64 2.89 -0.97 17.48
CA ASN A 64 2.69 0.31 18.18
C ASN A 64 2.54 1.51 17.24
N LEU A 65 1.92 1.31 16.07
CA LEU A 65 1.52 2.35 15.13
C LEU A 65 0.02 2.63 15.27
N ASP A 66 -0.38 3.89 15.10
CA ASP A 66 -1.79 4.28 15.08
C ASP A 66 -2.56 3.52 13.97
N PRO A 67 -3.57 2.70 14.32
CA PRO A 67 -4.37 1.97 13.35
C PRO A 67 -5.11 2.86 12.36
N ASP A 68 -5.52 4.06 12.76
CA ASP A 68 -6.26 4.99 11.91
C ASP A 68 -5.34 5.62 10.87
N PHE A 69 -4.08 5.92 11.24
CA PHE A 69 -3.03 6.26 10.29
C PHE A 69 -2.76 5.14 9.29
N ALA A 70 -2.62 3.90 9.77
CA ALA A 70 -2.36 2.75 8.89
C ALA A 70 -3.49 2.52 7.89
N GLU A 71 -4.74 2.66 8.32
CA GLU A 71 -5.91 2.60 7.44
C GLU A 71 -5.92 3.73 6.40
N THR A 72 -5.64 4.97 6.83
CA THR A 72 -5.55 6.13 5.93
C THR A 72 -4.50 5.91 4.84
N PHE A 73 -3.32 5.40 5.23
CA PHE A 73 -2.25 5.05 4.30
C PHE A 73 -2.67 3.96 3.32
N LEU A 74 -3.33 2.89 3.79
CA LEU A 74 -3.82 1.83 2.92
C LEU A 74 -4.85 2.34 1.92
N ASN A 75 -5.80 3.15 2.37
CA ASN A 75 -6.85 3.72 1.52
C ASN A 75 -6.24 4.57 0.40
N PHE A 76 -5.20 5.36 0.70
CA PHE A 76 -4.44 6.09 -0.30
C PHE A 76 -3.81 5.15 -1.35
N ILE A 77 -3.13 4.09 -0.91
CA ILE A 77 -2.50 3.13 -1.81
C ILE A 77 -3.53 2.35 -2.65
N VAL A 78 -4.64 1.91 -2.04
CA VAL A 78 -5.72 1.18 -2.74
C VAL A 78 -6.36 2.03 -3.82
N LYS A 79 -6.64 3.31 -3.52
CA LYS A 79 -7.17 4.25 -4.51
C LYS A 79 -6.28 4.34 -5.75
N GLU A 80 -4.97 4.40 -5.56
CA GLU A 80 -4.02 4.46 -6.68
C GLU A 80 -3.95 3.13 -7.46
N VAL A 81 -4.09 1.99 -6.77
CA VAL A 81 -4.20 0.68 -7.43
C VAL A 81 -5.45 0.57 -8.28
N ILE A 82 -6.61 1.01 -7.77
CA ILE A 82 -7.88 0.99 -8.51
C ILE A 82 -7.76 1.86 -9.77
N ARG A 83 -7.21 3.07 -9.65
CA ARG A 83 -6.94 3.96 -10.79
C ARG A 83 -6.10 3.27 -11.88
N HIS A 84 -5.06 2.51 -11.48
CA HIS A 84 -4.27 1.74 -12.43
C HIS A 84 -5.04 0.58 -13.07
N HIS A 85 -5.92 -0.10 -12.32
CA HIS A 85 -6.74 -1.18 -12.85
C HIS A 85 -7.78 -0.67 -13.85
N GLU A 86 -8.38 0.49 -13.60
CA GLU A 86 -9.26 1.17 -14.54
C GLU A 86 -8.52 1.50 -15.85
N ALA A 87 -7.31 2.07 -15.75
CA ALA A 87 -6.49 2.37 -16.93
C ALA A 87 -6.09 1.14 -17.75
N ILE A 88 -5.88 -0.03 -17.10
CA ILE A 88 -5.58 -1.30 -17.79
C ILE A 88 -6.80 -1.81 -18.55
N ARG A 89 -8.02 -1.54 -18.06
CA ARG A 89 -9.27 -2.03 -18.66
C ARG A 89 -9.65 -1.27 -19.94
N GLY A 90 -9.16 -0.03 -20.11
CA GLY A 90 -9.51 0.87 -21.22
C GLY A 90 -10.49 1.94 -20.81
#